data_AF-A0A536PNZ2-F1
#
_entry.id   AF-A0A536PNZ2-F1
#
_cell.length_a   1.000
_cell.length_b   1.000
_cell.length_c   1.000
_cell.angle_alpha   90.00
_cell.angle_beta   90.00
_cell.angle_gamma   90.00
#
_symmetry.space_group_name_H-M   'P 1'
#
loop_
_entity.id
_entity.type
_entity.pdbx_description
1 polymer ?
#
loop_
_entity_poly.entity_id
_entity_poly.type
_entity_poly.pdbx_seq_one_letter_code
_entity_poly.pdbx_strand_id
1 'polypeptide(L)'
;MQMRYAVGGVVAGLVGGLAMSGGALHFELVPAMVGMVVHFLWTAFWGLLFAVLLWATRALGWPGFALGIAWGYVAGTLMSVLVLPAVGLKPMWAMPGPTVFVLDHLAFGLPLAVWALLFVRPADTIAARAARGSRHRAA
;
A
#
# COMPACT_ATOMS: atom_id res chain seq x y z
N MET A 1 -27.79 10.82 3.24
CA MET A 1 -26.31 10.66 3.23
C MET A 1 -26.02 9.18 3.35
N GLN A 2 -25.27 8.56 2.43
CA GLN A 2 -24.20 7.59 2.76
C GLN A 2 -23.75 6.71 1.58
N MET A 3 -22.45 6.41 1.64
CA MET A 3 -21.71 5.28 1.03
C MET A 3 -21.55 5.27 -0.49
N ARG A 4 -20.62 6.09 -0.97
CA ARG A 4 -19.98 5.93 -2.28
C ARG A 4 -18.45 5.86 -2.19
N TYR A 5 -17.87 5.10 -1.26
CA TYR A 5 -16.41 4.91 -1.20
C TYR A 5 -16.02 3.55 -0.61
N ALA A 6 -16.19 2.46 -1.38
CA ALA A 6 -15.65 1.15 -0.99
C ALA A 6 -15.17 0.28 -2.18
N VAL A 7 -15.24 0.79 -3.42
CA VAL A 7 -15.10 -0.09 -4.61
C VAL A 7 -13.68 -0.10 -5.19
N GLY A 8 -12.79 0.81 -4.80
CA GLY A 8 -11.45 0.91 -5.42
C GLY A 8 -10.49 -0.23 -5.04
N GLY A 9 -10.42 -0.60 -3.77
CA GLY A 9 -9.45 -1.60 -3.27
C GLY A 9 -9.85 -3.05 -3.58
N VAL A 10 -11.15 -3.32 -3.69
CA VAL A 10 -11.68 -4.66 -3.97
C VAL A 10 -11.44 -5.08 -5.42
N VAL A 11 -11.43 -4.12 -6.35
CA VAL A 11 -11.20 -4.41 -7.79
C VAL A 11 -9.73 -4.79 -8.06
N ALA A 12 -8.76 -4.16 -7.41
CA ALA A 12 -7.35 -4.52 -7.58
C ALA A 12 -7.03 -5.94 -7.06
N GLY A 13 -7.62 -6.34 -5.93
CA GLY A 13 -7.52 -7.71 -5.41
C GLY A 13 -8.25 -8.75 -6.25
N LEU A 14 -9.37 -8.38 -6.89
CA LEU A 14 -10.12 -9.24 -7.81
C LEU A 14 -9.40 -9.48 -9.14
N VAL A 15 -8.73 -8.47 -9.69
CA VAL A 15 -7.99 -8.61 -10.96
C VAL A 15 -6.80 -9.57 -10.83
N GLY A 16 -6.12 -9.57 -9.68
CA GLY A 16 -5.06 -10.56 -9.39
C GLY A 16 -5.59 -11.98 -9.17
N GLY A 17 -6.80 -12.14 -8.63
CA GLY A 17 -7.42 -13.44 -8.37
C GLY A 17 -8.06 -14.13 -9.59
N LEU A 18 -8.48 -13.36 -10.60
CA LEU A 18 -9.12 -13.90 -11.82
C LEU A 18 -8.14 -14.61 -12.78
N ALA A 19 -6.83 -14.48 -12.57
CA ALA A 19 -5.80 -15.10 -13.41
C ALA A 19 -5.46 -16.56 -13.01
N MET A 20 -6.04 -17.11 -11.93
CA MET A 20 -5.79 -18.48 -11.50
C MET A 20 -6.83 -19.47 -12.07
N SER A 21 -6.55 -19.93 -13.29
CA SER A 21 -6.93 -21.22 -13.89
C SER A 21 -8.35 -21.79 -13.64
N GLY A 22 -9.24 -21.61 -14.61
CA GLY A 22 -9.98 -22.69 -15.31
C GLY A 22 -10.82 -23.74 -14.57
N GLY A 23 -10.94 -23.70 -13.25
CA GLY A 23 -11.81 -24.58 -12.45
C GLY A 23 -12.93 -23.78 -11.81
N ALA A 24 -14.07 -24.43 -11.52
CA ALA A 24 -15.15 -23.80 -10.75
C ALA A 24 -14.60 -23.35 -9.39
N LEU A 25 -14.29 -22.06 -9.27
CA LEU A 25 -13.87 -21.43 -8.02
C LEU A 25 -15.08 -21.45 -7.07
N HIS A 26 -15.13 -22.43 -6.19
CA HIS A 26 -16.07 -22.43 -5.07
C HIS A 26 -15.61 -21.34 -4.09
N PHE A 27 -16.40 -20.28 -3.94
CA PHE A 27 -16.11 -19.23 -2.98
C PHE A 27 -16.40 -19.75 -1.57
N GLU A 28 -15.36 -20.08 -0.82
CA GLU A 28 -15.50 -20.41 0.60
C GLU A 28 -15.31 -19.16 1.45
N LEU A 29 -16.40 -18.72 2.12
CA LEU A 29 -16.44 -17.47 2.87
C LEU A 29 -15.36 -17.40 3.96
N VAL A 30 -15.18 -18.48 4.73
CA VAL A 30 -14.25 -18.49 5.87
C VAL A 30 -12.79 -18.37 5.41
N PRO A 31 -12.27 -19.21 4.50
CA PRO A 31 -10.94 -19.01 3.92
C PRO A 31 -10.76 -17.63 3.28
N ALA A 32 -11.78 -17.10 2.59
CA ALA A 32 -11.71 -15.77 2.01
C ALA A 32 -11.56 -14.67 3.08
N MET A 33 -12.32 -14.74 4.17
CA MET A 33 -12.21 -13.79 5.29
C MET A 33 -10.83 -13.86 5.95
N VAL A 34 -10.32 -15.06 6.21
CA VAL A 34 -8.97 -15.25 6.79
C VAL A 34 -7.91 -14.69 5.85
N GLY A 35 -7.98 -15.01 4.56
CA GLY A 35 -7.08 -14.47 3.54
C GLY A 35 -7.08 -12.95 3.50
N MET A 36 -8.26 -12.33 3.55
CA MET A 36 -8.39 -10.87 3.58
C MET A 36 -7.78 -10.26 4.83
N VAL A 37 -8.02 -10.83 6.02
CA VAL A 37 -7.43 -10.32 7.27
C VAL A 37 -5.91 -10.39 7.22
N VAL A 38 -5.36 -11.55 6.83
CA VAL A 38 -3.91 -11.73 6.68
C VAL A 38 -3.35 -10.73 5.66
N HIS A 39 -4.03 -10.56 4.53
CA HIS A 39 -3.63 -9.60 3.50
C HIS A 39 -3.59 -8.17 4.04
N PHE A 40 -4.63 -7.73 4.75
CA PHE A 40 -4.66 -6.37 5.34
C PHE A 40 -3.58 -6.16 6.40
N LEU A 41 -3.36 -7.14 7.29
CA LEU A 41 -2.27 -7.08 8.26
C LEU A 41 -0.92 -6.94 7.57
N TRP A 42 -0.72 -7.69 6.49
CA TRP A 42 0.49 -7.63 5.69
C TRP A 42 0.66 -6.28 5.00
N THR A 43 -0.39 -5.76 4.36
CA THR A 43 -0.39 -4.42 3.75
C THR A 43 -0.07 -3.34 4.79
N ALA A 44 -0.67 -3.43 5.98
CA ALA A 44 -0.43 -2.49 7.06
C ALA A 44 1.03 -2.53 7.56
N PHE A 45 1.61 -3.73 7.66
CA PHE A 45 3.03 -3.89 8.01
C PHE A 45 3.95 -3.16 7.02
N TRP A 46 3.75 -3.35 5.71
CA TRP A 46 4.54 -2.66 4.68
C TRP A 46 4.31 -1.15 4.66
N GLY A 47 3.09 -0.69 4.93
CA GLY A 47 2.77 0.73 5.08
C GLY A 47 3.43 1.37 6.31
N LEU A 48 3.53 0.63 7.42
CA LEU A 48 4.21 1.10 8.62
C LEU A 48 5.72 1.26 8.38
N LEU A 49 6.35 0.28 7.72
CA LEU A 49 7.77 0.39 7.34
C LEU A 49 8.02 1.58 6.42
N PHE A 50 7.11 1.86 5.49
CA PHE A 50 7.17 3.07 4.67
C PHE A 50 7.05 4.35 5.50
N ALA A 51 6.15 4.40 6.47
CA ALA A 51 6.03 5.55 7.36
C ALA A 51 7.31 5.79 8.18
N VAL A 52 7.95 4.71 8.67
CA VAL A 52 9.26 4.77 9.32
C VAL A 52 10.33 5.28 8.35
N LEU A 53 10.32 4.83 7.09
CA LEU A 53 11.24 5.31 6.07
C LEU A 53 11.08 6.80 5.80
N LEU A 54 9.85 7.31 5.66
CA LEU A 54 9.59 8.75 5.51
C LEU A 54 10.04 9.54 6.74
N TRP A 55 9.83 8.99 7.94
CA TRP A 55 10.29 9.62 9.18
C TRP A 55 11.82 9.70 9.26
N ALA A 56 12.52 8.63 8.88
CA ALA A 56 13.98 8.57 8.89
C ALA A 56 14.60 9.49 7.84
N THR A 57 14.03 9.52 6.64
CA THR A 57 14.56 10.32 5.51
C THR A 57 14.09 11.77 5.52
N ARG A 58 13.03 12.08 6.30
CA ARG A 58 12.33 13.36 6.26
C ARG A 58 11.87 13.75 4.86
N ALA A 59 11.61 12.77 4.00
CA ALA A 59 11.13 13.01 2.65
C ALA A 59 9.69 13.54 2.69
N LEU A 60 9.47 14.72 2.12
CA LEU A 60 8.19 15.41 2.11
C LEU A 60 7.82 15.77 0.66
N GLY A 61 6.52 15.91 0.37
CA GLY A 61 6.06 16.32 -0.96
C GLY A 61 6.48 15.35 -2.07
N TRP A 62 7.00 15.87 -3.18
CA TRP A 62 7.43 15.08 -4.33
C TRP A 62 8.52 14.04 -4.04
N PRO A 63 9.56 14.33 -3.22
CA PRO A 63 10.47 13.30 -2.72
C PRO A 63 9.77 12.14 -2.01
N GLY A 64 8.79 12.44 -1.14
CA GLY A 64 7.99 11.41 -0.45
C GLY A 64 7.13 10.61 -1.42
N PHE A 65 6.57 11.26 -2.44
CA PHE A 65 5.84 10.61 -3.53
C PHE A 65 6.73 9.63 -4.29
N ALA A 66 7.90 10.08 -4.75
CA ALA A 66 8.86 9.23 -5.46
C ALA A 66 9.31 8.03 -4.60
N LEU A 67 9.51 8.26 -3.31
CA LEU A 67 9.85 7.21 -2.35
C LEU A 67 8.71 6.19 -2.19
N GLY A 68 7.45 6.61 -2.22
CA GLY A 68 6.30 5.71 -2.19
C GLY A 68 6.24 4.79 -3.41
N ILE A 69 6.51 5.33 -4.61
CA ILE A 69 6.60 4.52 -5.84
C ILE A 69 7.75 3.52 -5.73
N ALA A 70 8.95 3.98 -5.37
CA ALA A 70 10.11 3.11 -5.19
C ALA A 70 9.86 2.02 -4.14
N TRP A 71 9.20 2.37 -3.04
CA TRP A 71 8.85 1.43 -1.97
C TRP A 71 7.92 0.32 -2.44
N GLY A 72 6.95 0.62 -3.30
CA GLY A 72 6.09 -0.40 -3.92
C GLY A 72 6.90 -1.48 -4.66
N TYR A 73 7.91 -1.06 -5.43
CA TYR A 73 8.82 -2.00 -6.10
C TYR A 73 9.69 -2.79 -5.13
N VAL A 74 10.22 -2.14 -4.07
CA VAL A 74 11.01 -2.84 -3.04
C VAL A 74 10.19 -3.91 -2.34
N ALA A 75 9.01 -3.53 -1.84
CA ALA A 75 8.13 -4.44 -1.11
C ALA A 75 7.76 -5.66 -1.94
N GLY A 76 7.29 -5.45 -3.18
CA GLY A 76 6.87 -6.58 -3.98
C GLY A 76 8.03 -7.38 -4.61
N THR A 77 9.21 -6.78 -4.81
CA THR A 77 10.42 -7.55 -5.13
C THR A 77 10.76 -8.50 -3.97
N LEU A 78 10.71 -8.01 -2.73
CA LEU A 78 10.93 -8.85 -1.55
C LEU A 78 9.86 -9.93 -1.41
N MET A 79 8.59 -9.62 -1.70
CA MET A 79 7.54 -10.65 -1.77
C MET A 79 7.87 -11.73 -2.79
N SER A 80 8.30 -11.32 -3.98
CA SER A 80 8.51 -12.22 -5.10
C SER A 80 9.75 -13.09 -4.95
N VAL A 81 10.82 -12.55 -4.37
CA VAL A 81 12.09 -13.27 -4.19
C VAL A 81 12.10 -14.13 -2.93
N LEU A 82 11.48 -13.65 -1.84
CA LEU A 82 11.60 -14.29 -0.52
C LEU A 82 10.32 -15.00 -0.11
N VAL A 83 9.20 -14.27 -0.09
CA VAL A 83 7.96 -14.77 0.50
C VAL A 83 7.33 -15.84 -0.36
N LEU A 84 7.18 -15.61 -1.67
CA LEU A 84 6.58 -16.59 -2.58
C LEU A 84 7.36 -17.91 -2.59
N PRO A 85 8.70 -17.93 -2.77
CA PRO A 85 9.44 -19.19 -2.71
C PRO A 85 9.35 -19.88 -1.35
N ALA A 86 9.34 -19.13 -0.25
CA ALA A 86 9.21 -19.70 1.09
C ALA A 86 7.88 -20.44 1.32
N VAL A 87 6.82 -20.05 0.60
CA VAL A 87 5.52 -20.73 0.63
C VAL A 87 5.31 -21.69 -0.55
N GLY A 88 6.37 -22.03 -1.28
CA GLY A 88 6.33 -22.98 -2.39
C GLY A 88 5.78 -22.43 -3.71
N LEU A 89 5.63 -21.11 -3.83
CA LEU A 89 5.17 -20.43 -5.05
C LEU A 89 6.35 -19.88 -5.86
N LYS A 90 6.18 -19.80 -7.19
CA LYS A 90 7.19 -19.17 -8.05
C LYS A 90 7.12 -17.64 -7.92
N PRO A 91 8.21 -16.91 -8.22
CA PRO A 91 8.19 -15.45 -8.23
C PRO A 91 7.15 -14.87 -9.19
N MET A 92 6.62 -13.68 -8.88
CA MET A 92 5.55 -13.06 -9.68
C MET A 92 5.97 -12.73 -11.12
N TRP A 93 7.25 -12.43 -11.39
CA TRP A 93 7.71 -12.21 -12.76
C TRP A 93 7.65 -13.47 -13.63
N ALA A 94 7.60 -14.67 -13.01
CA ALA A 94 7.39 -15.93 -13.71
C ALA A 94 5.90 -16.30 -13.82
N MET A 95 5.03 -15.69 -13.01
CA MET A 95 3.57 -15.93 -12.99
C MET A 95 2.87 -14.67 -12.43
N PRO A 96 2.27 -13.77 -13.24
CA PRO A 96 1.83 -13.92 -14.64
C PRO A 96 2.72 -13.22 -15.69
N GLY A 97 3.87 -12.65 -15.29
CA GLY A 97 4.85 -12.06 -16.20
C GLY A 97 5.39 -10.71 -15.72
N PRO A 98 6.48 -10.21 -16.34
CA PRO A 98 7.16 -9.00 -15.90
C PRO A 98 6.29 -7.74 -16.01
N THR A 99 5.39 -7.65 -16.99
CA THR A 99 4.49 -6.50 -17.14
C THR A 99 3.53 -6.37 -15.98
N VAL A 100 2.86 -7.47 -15.60
CA VAL A 100 1.90 -7.47 -14.49
C VAL A 100 2.63 -7.27 -13.17
N PHE A 101 3.82 -7.86 -13.00
CA PHE A 101 4.70 -7.56 -11.89
C PHE A 101 4.89 -6.03 -11.74
N VAL A 102 5.31 -5.33 -12.80
CA VAL A 102 5.49 -3.87 -12.74
C VAL A 102 4.20 -3.14 -12.35
N LEU A 103 3.07 -3.49 -12.97
CA LEU A 103 1.79 -2.81 -12.73
C LEU A 103 1.24 -3.04 -11.32
N ASP A 104 1.30 -4.27 -10.79
CA ASP A 104 0.82 -4.59 -9.45
C ASP A 104 1.63 -3.87 -8.37
N HIS A 105 2.94 -3.75 -8.58
CA HIS A 105 3.84 -3.10 -7.63
C HIS A 105 3.68 -1.59 -7.66
N LEU A 106 3.45 -1.03 -8.85
CA LEU A 106 3.07 0.37 -9.00
C LEU A 106 1.72 0.65 -8.33
N ALA A 107 0.73 -0.22 -8.51
CA ALA A 107 -0.59 -0.09 -7.87
C ALA A 107 -0.51 -0.14 -6.34
N PHE A 108 0.48 -0.84 -5.78
CA PHE A 108 0.76 -0.81 -4.34
C PHE A 108 1.50 0.47 -3.89
N GLY A 109 2.49 0.92 -4.66
CA GLY A 109 3.27 2.12 -4.34
C GLY A 109 2.48 3.42 -4.48
N LEU A 110 1.55 3.49 -5.43
CA LEU A 110 0.80 4.70 -5.75
C LEU A 110 -0.06 5.22 -4.58
N PRO A 111 -0.87 4.40 -3.87
CA PRO A 111 -1.58 4.84 -2.67
C PRO A 111 -0.65 5.41 -1.60
N LEU A 112 0.51 4.79 -1.38
CA LEU A 112 1.50 5.27 -0.41
C LEU A 112 2.12 6.59 -0.86
N ALA A 113 2.45 6.73 -2.14
CA ALA A 113 2.99 7.93 -2.73
C ALA A 113 2.01 9.10 -2.64
N VAL A 114 0.73 8.86 -2.97
CA VAL A 114 -0.35 9.84 -2.85
C VAL A 114 -0.57 10.21 -1.38
N TRP A 115 -0.56 9.22 -0.48
CA TRP A 115 -0.69 9.49 0.95
C TRP A 115 0.46 10.37 1.47
N ALA A 116 1.70 10.06 1.08
CA ALA A 116 2.89 10.84 1.43
C ALA A 116 2.79 12.29 0.93
N LEU A 117 2.31 12.47 -0.30
CA LEU A 117 2.16 13.79 -0.93
C LEU A 117 1.09 14.65 -0.25
N LEU A 118 -0.03 14.06 0.14
CA LEU A 118 -1.21 14.81 0.61
C LEU A 118 -1.22 15.04 2.12
N PHE A 119 -0.70 14.08 2.91
CA PHE A 119 -0.95 14.04 4.35
C PHE A 119 0.32 14.19 5.20
N VAL A 120 1.51 13.96 4.65
CA VAL A 120 2.75 14.12 5.41
C VAL A 120 3.21 15.58 5.31
N ARG A 121 3.25 16.28 6.45
CA ARG A 121 3.60 17.69 6.53
C ARG A 121 4.86 17.92 7.37
N PRO A 122 5.63 18.99 7.09
CA PRO A 122 6.77 19.36 7.93
C PRO A 122 6.32 19.61 9.37
N ALA A 123 7.07 19.11 10.36
CA ALA A 123 6.79 19.30 11.79
C ALA A 123 6.61 20.79 12.15
N ASP A 124 7.39 21.66 11.51
CA ASP A 124 7.39 23.11 11.68
C ASP A 124 6.02 23.72 11.33
N THR A 125 5.29 23.13 10.38
CA THR A 125 3.95 23.60 10.00
C THR A 125 2.88 23.23 11.03
N ILE A 126 3.06 22.10 11.73
CA ILE A 126 2.17 21.66 12.81
C ILE A 126 2.40 22.55 14.04
N ALA A 127 3.66 22.75 14.43
CA ALA A 127 4.04 23.62 15.54
C ALA A 127 3.60 25.08 15.29
N ALA A 128 3.81 25.61 14.08
CA ALA A 128 3.36 26.96 13.72
C ALA A 128 1.83 27.10 13.70
N ARG A 129 1.08 26.06 13.33
CA ARG A 129 -0.40 26.06 13.45
C ARG A 129 -0.85 26.04 14.90
N ALA A 130 -0.24 25.21 15.75
CA ALA A 130 -0.55 25.15 17.17
C ALA A 130 -0.29 26.50 17.87
N ALA A 131 0.85 27.14 17.57
CA ALA A 131 1.21 28.45 18.12
C ALA A 131 0.30 29.60 17.64
N ARG A 132 -0.26 29.52 16.42
CA ARG A 132 -1.26 30.50 15.95
C ARG A 132 -2.64 30.28 16.59
N GLY A 133 -3.03 29.03 16.81
CA GLY A 133 -4.29 28.68 17.47
C GLY A 133 -4.34 29.10 18.94
N SER A 134 -3.21 29.04 19.67
CA SER A 134 -3.14 29.49 21.06
C SER A 134 -3.28 31.01 21.21
N ARG A 135 -2.72 31.80 20.28
CA ARG A 135 -2.84 33.27 20.29
C ARG A 135 -4.27 33.75 20.06
N HIS A 136 -5.06 33.06 19.25
CA HIS A 136 -6.47 33.40 19.01
C HIS A 136 -7.42 33.04 20.15
N ARG A 137 -7.01 32.17 21.09
CA ARG A 137 -7.80 31.83 22.28
C ARG A 137 -7.49 32.70 23.50
N ALA A 138 -6.41 33.48 23.43
CA ALA A 138 -5.96 34.35 24.51
C ALA A 138 -6.36 35.82 24.33
N ALA A 139 -7.06 36.14 23.24
CA ALA A 139 -7.65 37.45 22.93
C ALA A 139 -9.18 37.33 22.99
#